data_AF-A0A845XNV2-F1
#
_entry.id   AF-A0A845XNV2-F1
#
_cell.length_a   1.000
_cell.length_b   1.000
_cell.length_c   1.000
_cell.angle_alpha   90.00
_cell.angle_beta   90.00
_cell.angle_gamma   90.00
#
_symmetry.space_group_name_H-M   'P 1'
#
loop_
_entity.id
_entity.type
_entity.pdbx_description
1 polymer ?
#
loop_
_entity_poly.entity_id
_entity_poly.type
_entity_poly.pdbx_seq_one_letter_code
_entity_poly.pdbx_strand_id
1 'polypeptide(L)'
;MKLVFEWLSKVWNIVLKVFTTKLFQLGTQELSLIMIVQLIVMAIVTLYISRKLQDVIKRRVLTRFGLDRGTREALSSLIGYVLTVLGFLIVLQTAGINLSSLTV
;
A
#
# COMPACT_ATOMS: atom_id res chain seq x y z
N MET A 1 -5.29 -12.90 -42.18
CA MET A 1 -4.36 -12.52 -41.09
C MET A 1 -4.65 -11.13 -40.49
N LYS A 2 -5.03 -10.10 -41.27
CA LYS A 2 -5.37 -8.75 -40.74
C LYS A 2 -6.56 -8.70 -39.76
N LEU A 3 -7.61 -9.50 -40.02
CA LEU A 3 -8.82 -9.55 -39.17
C LEU A 3 -8.55 -10.00 -37.73
N VAL A 4 -7.63 -10.96 -37.53
CA VAL A 4 -7.26 -11.46 -36.20
C VAL A 4 -6.48 -10.39 -35.42
N PHE A 5 -5.64 -9.64 -36.11
CA PHE A 5 -4.84 -8.56 -35.52
C PHE A 5 -5.71 -7.36 -35.11
N GLU A 6 -6.70 -7.00 -35.92
CA GLU A 6 -7.69 -5.97 -35.56
C GLU A 6 -8.53 -6.39 -34.36
N TRP A 7 -8.97 -7.66 -34.31
CA TRP A 7 -9.76 -8.17 -33.18
C TRP A 7 -8.95 -8.20 -31.88
N LEU A 8 -7.68 -8.63 -31.94
CA LEU A 8 -6.74 -8.60 -30.81
C LEU A 8 -6.52 -7.17 -30.30
N SER A 9 -6.31 -6.21 -31.19
CA SER A 9 -6.13 -4.81 -30.79
C SER A 9 -7.38 -4.21 -30.16
N LYS A 10 -8.59 -4.57 -30.64
CA LYS A 10 -9.85 -4.16 -30.04
C LYS A 10 -10.05 -4.74 -28.65
N VAL A 11 -9.80 -6.04 -28.46
CA VAL A 11 -9.89 -6.69 -27.14
C VAL A 11 -8.91 -6.06 -26.18
N TRP A 12 -7.66 -5.83 -26.63
CA TRP A 12 -6.64 -5.14 -25.82
C TRP A 12 -7.08 -3.74 -25.41
N ASN A 13 -7.63 -2.96 -26.35
CA ASN A 13 -8.13 -1.61 -26.07
C ASN A 13 -9.33 -1.61 -25.13
N ILE A 14 -10.25 -2.58 -25.23
CA ILE A 14 -11.41 -2.70 -24.34
C ILE A 14 -10.96 -3.07 -22.92
N VAL A 15 -10.03 -4.01 -22.80
CA VAL A 15 -9.42 -4.36 -21.51
C VAL A 15 -8.78 -3.12 -20.89
N LEU A 16 -7.90 -2.42 -21.61
CA LEU A 16 -7.30 -1.18 -21.09
C LEU A 16 -8.35 -0.12 -20.73
N LYS A 17 -9.42 0.01 -21.52
CA LYS A 17 -10.51 0.95 -21.24
C LYS A 17 -11.22 0.59 -19.94
N VAL A 18 -11.59 -0.67 -19.71
CA VAL A 18 -12.25 -1.11 -18.47
C VAL A 18 -11.35 -0.90 -17.25
N PHE A 19 -10.04 -1.15 -17.37
CA PHE A 19 -9.08 -0.93 -16.27
C PHE A 19 -8.83 0.56 -15.97
N THR A 20 -9.02 1.45 -16.95
CA THR A 20 -8.93 2.91 -16.82
C THR A 20 -10.30 3.59 -16.61
N THR A 21 -11.41 2.83 -16.64
CA THR A 21 -12.75 3.39 -16.45
C THR A 21 -12.94 3.73 -14.98
N LYS A 22 -13.47 4.92 -14.73
CA LYS A 22 -13.74 5.47 -13.40
C LYS A 22 -14.73 4.56 -12.67
N LEU A 23 -14.35 4.01 -11.52
CA LEU A 23 -15.24 3.15 -10.72
C LEU A 23 -15.96 3.95 -9.64
N PHE A 24 -15.22 4.79 -8.91
CA PHE A 24 -15.74 5.60 -7.80
C PHE A 24 -15.00 6.94 -7.72
N GLN A 25 -15.63 7.97 -7.17
CA GLN A 25 -14.98 9.25 -6.85
C GLN A 25 -14.82 9.35 -5.33
N LEU A 26 -13.60 9.56 -4.84
CA LEU A 26 -13.31 9.87 -3.44
C LEU A 26 -12.87 11.33 -3.35
N GLY A 27 -13.78 12.20 -2.92
CA GLY A 27 -13.54 13.65 -2.90
C GLY A 27 -13.32 14.19 -4.31
N THR A 28 -12.11 14.68 -4.60
CA THR A 28 -11.70 15.17 -5.93
C THR A 28 -10.90 14.15 -6.74
N GLN A 29 -10.60 12.97 -6.18
CA GLN A 29 -9.79 11.92 -6.79
C GLN A 29 -10.67 10.83 -7.42
N GLU A 30 -10.34 10.46 -8.65
CA GLU A 30 -11.04 9.41 -9.38
C GLU A 30 -10.40 8.05 -9.07
N LEU A 31 -11.10 7.20 -8.31
CA LEU A 31 -10.68 5.82 -8.11
C LEU A 31 -10.97 4.99 -9.36
N SER A 32 -9.89 4.53 -9.98
CA SER A 32 -9.89 3.54 -11.05
C SER A 32 -9.49 2.17 -10.53
N LEU A 33 -9.80 1.11 -11.28
CA LEU A 33 -9.43 -0.26 -10.91
C LEU A 33 -7.90 -0.40 -10.76
N ILE A 34 -7.14 0.26 -11.65
CA ILE A 34 -5.68 0.27 -11.60
C ILE A 34 -5.15 0.91 -10.31
N MET A 35 -5.78 1.97 -9.82
CA MET A 35 -5.39 2.59 -8.54
C MET A 35 -5.63 1.66 -7.35
N ILE A 36 -6.75 0.92 -7.34
CA ILE A 36 -7.04 -0.05 -6.28
C ILE A 36 -5.96 -1.14 -6.26
N VAL A 37 -5.61 -1.68 -7.42
CA VAL A 37 -4.53 -2.67 -7.53
C VAL A 37 -3.20 -2.09 -7.05
N GLN A 38 -2.86 -0.86 -7.46
CA GLN A 38 -1.64 -0.19 -7.01
C GLN A 38 -1.62 0.01 -5.48
N LEU A 39 -2.72 0.44 -4.89
CA LEU A 39 -2.87 0.60 -3.44
C LEU A 39 -2.68 -0.74 -2.70
N ILE A 40 -3.26 -1.83 -3.21
CA ILE A 40 -3.09 -3.18 -2.62
C ILE A 40 -1.62 -3.61 -2.68
N VAL A 41 -0.96 -3.43 -3.83
CA VAL A 41 0.46 -3.77 -3.99
C VAL A 41 1.32 -2.94 -3.02
N MET A 42 1.09 -1.63 -2.95
CA MET A 42 1.80 -0.75 -2.03
C MET A 42 1.54 -1.12 -0.57
N ALA A 43 0.32 -1.49 -0.21
CA ALA A 43 -0.02 -1.97 1.13
C ALA A 43 0.76 -3.23 1.51
N ILE A 44 0.85 -4.21 0.60
CA ILE A 44 1.63 -5.44 0.82
C ILE A 44 3.11 -5.11 1.02
N VAL A 45 3.67 -4.23 0.17
CA VAL A 45 5.06 -3.77 0.29
C VAL A 45 5.29 -3.08 1.62
N THR A 46 4.39 -2.19 2.04
CA THR A 46 4.44 -1.50 3.34
C THR A 46 4.43 -2.50 4.49
N LEU A 47 3.53 -3.48 4.50
CA LEU A 47 3.48 -4.52 5.54
C LEU A 47 4.79 -5.32 5.59
N TYR A 48 5.37 -5.65 4.44
CA TYR A 48 6.64 -6.34 4.36
C TYR A 48 7.80 -5.51 4.93
N ILE A 49 7.91 -4.24 4.51
CA ILE A 49 8.96 -3.32 4.98
C ILE A 49 8.84 -3.08 6.49
N SER A 50 7.64 -2.81 6.99
CA SER A 50 7.39 -2.56 8.41
C SER A 50 7.81 -3.74 9.28
N ARG A 51 7.49 -4.97 8.87
CA ARG A 51 7.93 -6.19 9.56
C ARG A 51 9.46 -6.34 9.55
N LYS A 52 10.11 -6.07 8.43
CA LYS A 52 11.58 -6.13 8.33
C LYS A 52 12.24 -5.09 9.21
N LEU A 53 11.76 -3.86 9.22
CA LEU A 53 12.27 -2.79 10.08
C LEU A 53 12.05 -3.12 11.56
N GLN A 54 10.87 -3.63 11.91
CA GLN A 54 10.56 -4.10 13.26
C GLN A 54 11.57 -5.16 13.74
N ASP A 55 11.86 -6.17 12.91
CA ASP A 55 12.84 -7.21 13.21
C ASP A 55 14.26 -6.66 13.40
N VAL A 56 14.65 -5.71 12.53
CA VAL A 56 15.96 -5.04 12.63
C VAL A 56 16.05 -4.26 13.93
N ILE A 57 15.04 -3.48 14.30
CA ILE A 57 15.01 -2.69 15.53
C ILE A 57 15.04 -3.62 16.75
N LYS A 58 14.25 -4.70 16.74
CA LYS A 58 14.27 -5.73 17.79
C LYS A 58 15.65 -6.32 18.02
N ARG A 59 16.36 -6.68 16.94
CA ARG A 59 17.64 -7.38 17.01
C ARG A 59 18.85 -6.47 17.20
N ARG A 60 18.82 -5.24 16.69
CA ARG A 60 19.97 -4.31 16.71
C ARG A 60 19.89 -3.26 17.81
N VAL A 61 18.67 -2.75 18.07
CA VAL A 61 18.44 -1.58 18.91
C VAL A 61 17.98 -2.04 20.29
N LEU A 62 16.84 -2.74 20.37
CA LEU A 62 16.23 -3.18 21.63
C LEU A 62 17.08 -4.18 22.41
N THR A 63 17.96 -4.93 21.75
CA THR A 63 18.94 -5.83 22.39
C THR A 63 19.96 -5.10 23.24
N ARG A 64 20.25 -3.82 22.95
CA ARG A 64 21.26 -3.02 23.68
C ARG A 64 20.74 -2.45 25.00
N PHE A 65 19.44 -2.48 25.24
CA PHE A 65 18.79 -1.86 26.40
C PHE A 65 18.62 -2.82 27.59
N GLY A 66 19.15 -4.05 27.53
CA GLY A 66 19.04 -5.01 28.63
C GLY A 66 17.61 -5.46 28.94
N LEU A 67 16.65 -5.18 28.07
CA LEU A 67 15.23 -5.50 28.26
C LEU A 67 15.01 -7.01 28.33
N ASP A 68 14.09 -7.42 29.20
CA ASP A 68 13.61 -8.80 29.23
C ASP A 68 12.91 -9.19 27.92
N ARG A 69 12.74 -10.49 27.71
CA ARG A 69 12.20 -11.04 26.46
C ARG A 69 10.77 -10.58 26.20
N GLY A 70 9.93 -10.48 27.23
CA GLY A 70 8.53 -10.07 27.12
C GLY A 70 8.41 -8.60 26.72
N THR A 71 9.10 -7.72 27.45
CA THR A 71 9.11 -6.27 27.16
C THR A 71 9.68 -5.97 25.77
N ARG A 72 10.73 -6.69 25.36
CA ARG A 72 11.32 -6.54 24.03
C ARG A 72 10.34 -6.92 22.91
N GLU A 73 9.56 -7.98 23.09
CA GLU A 73 8.55 -8.42 22.12
C GLU A 73 7.40 -7.42 22.02
N ALA A 74 6.91 -6.94 23.17
CA ALA A 74 5.85 -5.94 23.23
C ALA A 74 6.26 -4.62 22.57
N LEU A 75 7.44 -4.09 22.90
CA LEU A 75 7.97 -2.87 22.30
C LEU A 75 8.22 -3.02 20.80
N SER A 76 8.79 -4.15 20.38
CA SER A 76 8.96 -4.43 18.95
C SER A 76 7.61 -4.42 18.23
N SER A 77 6.59 -5.05 18.79
CA SER A 77 5.23 -5.08 18.24
C SER A 77 4.61 -3.69 18.13
N LEU A 78 4.73 -2.86 19.18
CA LEU A 78 4.28 -1.47 19.16
C LEU A 78 4.97 -0.67 18.05
N ILE A 79 6.29 -0.80 17.92
CA ILE A 79 7.05 -0.14 16.84
C ILE A 79 6.56 -0.63 15.47
N GLY A 80 6.31 -1.94 15.31
CA GLY A 80 5.76 -2.51 14.10
C GLY A 80 4.39 -1.93 13.72
N TYR A 81 3.51 -1.72 14.70
CA TYR A 81 2.21 -1.07 14.48
C TYR A 81 2.36 0.38 14.06
N VAL A 82 3.23 1.14 14.73
CA VAL A 82 3.51 2.54 14.37
C VAL A 82 4.06 2.63 12.94
N LEU A 83 5.05 1.82 12.59
CA LEU A 83 5.62 1.77 11.24
C LEU A 83 4.58 1.39 10.19
N THR A 84 3.71 0.44 10.51
CA THR A 84 2.64 0.01 9.61
C THR A 84 1.64 1.14 9.36
N VAL A 85 1.17 1.79 10.42
CA VAL A 85 0.23 2.93 10.31
C VAL A 85 0.86 4.06 9.50
N LEU A 86 2.08 4.46 9.82
CA LEU A 86 2.80 5.51 9.08
C LEU A 86 2.97 5.13 7.60
N GLY A 87 3.36 3.89 7.32
CA GLY A 87 3.49 3.40 5.95
C GLY A 87 2.17 3.44 5.19
N PHE A 88 1.04 3.09 5.82
CA PHE A 88 -0.27 3.22 5.19
C PHE A 88 -0.65 4.67 4.90
N LEU A 89 -0.38 5.60 5.83
CA LEU A 89 -0.60 7.02 5.60
C LEU A 89 0.20 7.53 4.40
N ILE A 90 1.46 7.12 4.27
CA ILE A 90 2.31 7.45 3.11
C ILE A 90 1.71 6.87 1.82
N VAL A 91 1.27 5.60 1.82
CA VAL A 91 0.65 4.97 0.64
C VAL A 91 -0.61 5.72 0.20
N LEU A 92 -1.48 6.10 1.13
CA LEU A 92 -2.69 6.85 0.81
C LEU A 92 -2.36 8.26 0.27
N GLN A 93 -1.42 8.95 0.90
CA GLN A 93 -1.01 10.29 0.47
C GLN A 93 -0.32 10.27 -0.90
N THR A 94 0.53 9.27 -1.17
CA THR A 94 1.21 9.11 -2.48
C THR A 94 0.26 8.68 -3.59
N ALA A 95 -0.82 7.96 -3.27
CA ALA A 95 -1.93 7.73 -4.18
C ALA A 95 -2.77 8.99 -4.43
N GLY A 96 -2.43 10.13 -3.80
CA GLY A 96 -3.08 11.40 -3.96
C GLY A 96 -4.44 11.50 -3.24
N ILE A 97 -4.77 10.49 -2.42
CA ILE A 97 -5.95 10.54 -1.55
C ILE A 97 -5.71 11.64 -0.53
N ASN A 98 -6.53 12.69 -0.61
CA ASN A 98 -6.43 13.81 0.31
C ASN A 98 -6.93 13.36 1.68
N LEU A 99 -6.02 12.98 2.57
CA LEU A 99 -6.35 12.55 3.93
C LEU A 99 -7.06 13.65 4.73
N SER A 100 -6.90 14.92 4.37
CA SER A 100 -7.66 16.02 4.99
C SER A 100 -9.16 15.94 4.71
N SER A 101 -9.60 15.21 3.68
CA SER A 101 -11.03 14.95 3.46
C SER A 101 -11.61 13.90 4.41
N LEU A 102 -10.75 13.21 5.19
CA LEU A 102 -11.15 12.25 6.24
C LEU A 102 -11.08 12.87 7.64
N THR A 103 -10.44 14.03 7.77
CA THR A 103 -10.41 14.82 9.01
C THR A 103 -11.69 15.66 9.05
N VAL A 104 -12.60 15.33 9.97
CA VAL A 104 -13.85 16.07 10.22
C VAL A 104 -13.61 17.46 10.78
#